data_AF-A0A090WXY3-F1
#
_entry.id   AF-A0A090WXY3-F1
#
_cell.length_a   1.000
_cell.length_b   1.000
_cell.length_c   1.000
_cell.angle_alpha   90.00
_cell.angle_beta   90.00
_cell.angle_gamma   90.00
#
_symmetry.space_group_name_H-M   'P 1'
#
loop_
_entity.id
_entity.type
_entity.pdbx_description
1 polymer ?
#
loop_
_entity_poly.entity_id
_entity_poly.type
_entity_poly.pdbx_seq_one_letter_code
_entity_poly.pdbx_strand_id
1 'polypeptide(L)' 'MWYAAALHLTPGDLTFVTNTGSAWGGGSTGFSGVATDGGESIPVIVEDDYDVWFNDLTGRYILVPLNL' A
#
# COMPACT_ATOMS: atom_id res chain seq x y z
N MET A 1 0.77 -12.97 -5.16
CA MET A 1 -0.44 -12.15 -4.93
C MET A 1 -0.72 -12.11 -3.45
N TRP A 2 -0.72 -10.91 -2.87
CA TRP A 2 -0.95 -10.67 -1.45
C TRP A 2 -2.23 -9.87 -1.24
N TYR A 3 -2.89 -10.14 -0.12
CA TYR A 3 -4.13 -9.49 0.30
C TYR A 3 -4.13 -9.29 1.81
N ALA A 4 -4.54 -8.10 2.26
CA ALA A 4 -4.94 -7.83 3.64
C ALA A 4 -6.35 -7.24 3.65
N ALA A 5 -7.21 -7.83 4.48
CA ALA A 5 -8.58 -7.42 4.65
C ALA A 5 -8.72 -6.43 5.80
N ALA A 6 -9.56 -5.41 5.63
CA ALA A 6 -9.94 -4.46 6.68
C ALA A 6 -8.75 -3.92 7.50
N LEU A 7 -7.68 -3.52 6.79
CA LEU A 7 -6.52 -2.90 7.40
C LEU A 7 -6.88 -1.46 7.78
N HIS A 8 -6.94 -1.17 9.07
CA HIS A 8 -7.13 0.17 9.57
C HIS A 8 -5.88 1.02 9.31
N LEU A 9 -6.02 2.08 8.52
CA LEU A 9 -4.94 3.00 8.17
C LEU A 9 -5.25 4.41 8.69
N THR A 10 -4.26 5.05 9.30
CA THR A 10 -4.30 6.46 9.70
C THR A 10 -3.44 7.32 8.77
N PRO A 11 -3.66 8.65 8.72
CA PRO A 11 -2.89 9.52 7.84
C PRO A 11 -1.38 9.43 8.11
N GLY A 12 -0.59 9.18 7.07
CA GLY A 12 0.84 8.90 7.20
C GLY A 12 1.41 8.16 5.99
N ASP A 13 2.44 7.35 6.26
CA ASP A 13 3.22 6.68 5.23
C ASP A 13 3.00 5.16 5.24
N LEU A 14 2.70 4.60 4.07
CA LEU A 14 2.54 3.17 3.84
C LEU A 14 3.66 2.64 2.94
N THR A 15 4.22 1.49 3.30
CA THR A 15 5.18 0.74 2.47
C THR A 15 4.89 -0.76 2.56
N PHE A 16 5.18 -1.49 1.48
CA PHE A 16 5.15 -2.95 1.50
C PHE A 16 6.54 -3.47 1.88
N VAL A 17 6.64 -4.28 2.92
CA VAL A 17 7.94 -4.79 3.41
C VAL A 17 8.04 -6.29 3.18
N THR A 18 9.11 -6.71 2.53
CA THR A 18 9.44 -8.14 2.34
C THR A 18 9.93 -8.76 3.66
N ASN A 19 9.87 -10.09 3.77
CA ASN A 19 10.44 -10.80 4.93
C ASN A 19 11.96 -10.61 5.09
N THR A 20 12.65 -10.15 4.04
CA THR A 20 14.08 -9.83 4.04
C THR A 20 14.37 -8.35 4.31
N GLY A 21 13.35 -7.52 4.53
CA GLY A 21 13.50 -6.13 4.95
C GLY A 21 13.54 -5.09 3.82
N SER A 22 13.45 -5.48 2.54
CA SER A 22 13.27 -4.51 1.45
C SER A 22 11.91 -3.83 1.56
N ALA A 23 11.91 -2.50 1.51
CA ALA A 23 10.71 -1.67 1.55
C ALA A 23 10.37 -1.18 0.14
N TRP A 24 9.12 -1.40 -0.25
CA TRP A 24 8.60 -1.07 -1.57
C TRP A 24 7.53 0.01 -1.44
N GLY A 25 7.80 1.14 -2.08
CA GLY A 25 6.96 2.33 -2.05
C GLY A 25 6.48 2.72 -3.44
N GLY A 26 5.29 3.31 -3.53
CA GLY A 26 4.65 3.76 -4.78
C GLY A 26 4.78 5.26 -5.02
N GLY A 27 5.47 6.00 -4.15
CA GLY A 27 5.54 7.46 -4.16
C GLY A 27 4.16 8.09 -3.94
N SER A 28 3.90 9.22 -4.61
CA SER A 28 2.70 10.04 -4.40
C SER A 28 1.37 9.42 -4.89
N THR A 29 1.35 8.15 -5.31
CA THR A 29 0.13 7.47 -5.73
C THR A 29 -0.64 6.95 -4.52
N GLY A 30 -1.71 7.63 -4.10
CA GLY A 30 -2.47 7.26 -2.88
C GLY A 30 -3.18 5.90 -2.96
N PHE A 31 -4.26 5.79 -3.75
CA PHE A 31 -5.14 4.61 -3.72
C PHE A 31 -4.68 3.44 -4.60
N SER A 32 -3.92 3.68 -5.66
CA SER A 32 -3.43 2.61 -6.54
C SER A 32 -2.20 3.05 -7.30
N GLY A 33 -1.28 2.13 -7.55
CA GLY A 33 -0.03 2.46 -8.23
C GLY A 33 0.85 1.24 -8.46
N VAL A 34 2.14 1.50 -8.69
CA VAL A 34 3.19 0.48 -8.79
C VAL A 34 4.23 0.82 -7.73
N ALA A 35 4.37 -0.04 -6.73
CA ALA A 35 5.44 0.06 -5.76
C ALA A 35 6.74 -0.50 -6.34
N THR A 36 7.86 0.19 -6.11
CA THR A 36 9.20 -0.22 -6.51
C THR A 36 10.10 -0.39 -5.29
N ASP A 37 11.07 -1.30 -5.37
CA ASP A 37 12.08 -1.47 -4.30
C ASP A 37 12.84 -0.16 -4.06
N GLY A 38 12.88 0.30 -2.82
CA GLY A 38 13.47 1.59 -2.44
C GLY A 38 12.68 2.81 -2.91
N GLY A 39 11.44 2.63 -3.39
CA GLY A 39 10.54 3.74 -3.75
C GLY A 39 10.08 4.54 -2.53
N GLU A 40 9.71 5.80 -2.77
CA GLU A 40 9.14 6.67 -1.73
C GLU A 40 7.82 6.10 -1.18
N SER A 41 7.54 6.36 0.10
CA SER A 41 6.34 5.90 0.79
C SER A 41 5.05 6.33 0.08
N ILE A 42 4.02 5.50 0.21
CA ILE A 42 2.67 5.75 -0.29
C ILE A 42 1.92 6.59 0.75
N PRO A 43 1.41 7.79 0.40
CA PRO A 43 0.70 8.62 1.35
C PRO A 43 -0.70 8.06 1.61
N VAL A 44 -0.99 7.79 2.89
CA VAL A 44 -2.36 7.61 3.39
C VAL A 44 -2.91 8.98 3.76
N ILE A 45 -3.93 9.43 3.04
CA ILE A 45 -4.46 10.80 3.16
C ILE A 45 -5.75 10.83 3.99
N VAL A 46 -6.47 9.71 4.02
CA VAL A 46 -7.76 9.57 4.70
C VAL A 46 -7.69 8.37 5.62
N GLU A 47 -8.08 8.57 6.87
CA GLU A 47 -8.26 7.49 7.84
C GLU A 47 -9.48 6.64 7.46
N ASP A 48 -9.28 5.34 7.26
CA ASP A 48 -10.35 4.37 7.01
C ASP A 48 -9.83 2.94 7.21
N ASP A 49 -10.73 1.96 7.12
CA ASP A 49 -10.40 0.56 6.91
C ASP A 49 -10.30 0.29 5.40
N TYR A 50 -9.21 -0.37 5.00
CA TYR A 50 -8.93 -0.66 3.60
C TYR A 50 -8.79 -2.16 3.35
N ASP A 51 -9.38 -2.62 2.26
CA ASP A 51 -8.93 -3.84 1.62
C ASP A 51 -7.74 -3.52 0.71
N VAL A 52 -6.62 -4.22 0.92
CA VAL A 52 -5.35 -3.98 0.24
C VAL A 52 -4.97 -5.18 -0.58
N TRP A 53 -4.70 -4.96 -1.87
CA TRP A 53 -4.11 -5.96 -2.76
C TRP A 53 -2.74 -5.51 -3.23
N PHE A 54 -1.81 -6.45 -3.28
CA PHE A 54 -0.47 -6.23 -3.82
C PHE A 54 -0.04 -7.39 -4.72
N ASN A 55 0.43 -7.06 -5.91
CA ASN A 55 1.01 -8.00 -6.85
C ASN A 55 2.54 -7.98 -6.68
N ASP A 56 3.03 -8.93 -5.89
CA ASP A 56 4.44 -9.22 -5.63
C ASP A 56 5.31 -9.49 -6.87
N LEU A 57 4.72 -9.79 -8.02
CA LEU A 57 5.45 -9.98 -9.28
C LEU A 57 5.64 -8.67 -10.07
N THR A 58 4.70 -7.72 -9.96
CA THR A 58 4.66 -6.49 -10.79
C THR A 58 4.72 -5.19 -9.99
N GLY A 59 4.65 -5.25 -8.66
CA GLY A 59 4.57 -4.09 -7.78
C GLY A 59 3.20 -3.41 -7.75
N ARG A 60 2.23 -3.84 -8.57
CA ARG A 60 0.91 -3.18 -8.62
C ARG A 60 0.14 -3.36 -7.32
N TYR A 61 -0.43 -2.27 -6.82
CA TYR A 61 -1.30 -2.30 -5.64
C TYR A 61 -2.58 -1.50 -5.83
N ILE A 62 -3.55 -1.80 -4.99
CA ILE A 62 -4.77 -1.03 -4.81
C ILE A 62 -5.20 -1.08 -3.33
N LEU A 63 -5.60 0.09 -2.81
CA LEU A 63 -6.20 0.32 -1.50
C LEU A 63 -7.66 0.70 -1.74
N VAL A 64 -8.60 -0.15 -1.32
CA VAL A 64 -10.04 0.10 -1.46
C VAL A 64 -10.60 0.44 -0.08
N PRO A 65 -11.03 1.69 0.16
CA PRO A 65 -11.68 2.06 1.41
C PRO A 65 -13.02 1.35 1.56
N LEU A 66 -13.37 0.98 2.79
CA LEU A 66 -14.57 0.20 3.09
C LEU A 66 -15.73 1.04 3.60
N ASN A 67 -15.49 2.25 4.12
CA ASN A 67 -16.52 3.05 4.79
C ASN A 67 -16.76 4.43 4.16
N LEU A 68 -16.26 4.65 2.93
CA LEU A 68 -16.38 5.90 2.17
C LEU A 68 -17.62 5.99 1.28
#